data_AF-A0A919GG00-F1
#
_entry.id   AF-A0A919GG00-F1
#
_cell.length_a   1.000
_cell.length_b   1.000
_cell.length_c   1.000
_cell.angle_alpha   90.00
_cell.angle_beta   90.00
_cell.angle_gamma   90.00
#
_symmetry.space_group_name_H-M   'P 1'
#
loop_
_entity.id
_entity.type
_entity.pdbx_description
1 polymer ?
#
loop_
_entity_poly.entity_id
_entity_poly.type
_entity_poly.pdbx_seq_one_letter_code
_entity_poly.pdbx_strand_id
1 'polypeptide(L)'
;MDGGVRSAVNADCAAGASRVLVVAPLGTAELFPVERTLDEAVAELRAAGAEVLMAEPDEASLAAISTNPLDPATRGPAAAAGRAQGRELRIEWHQTEG
;
A
#
# COMPACT_ATOMS: atom_id res chain seq x y z
N MET A 1 9.43 18.45 1.25
CA MET A 1 8.45 17.96 0.26
C MET A 1 8.56 16.45 0.28
N ASP A 2 7.63 15.85 1.00
CA ASP A 2 7.32 14.43 1.09
C ASP A 2 6.58 13.99 -0.18
N GLY A 3 6.87 12.78 -0.67
CA GLY A 3 6.35 12.28 -1.96
C GLY A 3 4.85 12.03 -2.01
N GLY A 4 4.13 12.12 -0.88
CA GLY A 4 2.69 11.88 -0.77
C GLY A 4 1.80 12.88 -1.53
N VAL A 5 2.35 14.02 -1.96
CA VAL A 5 1.63 15.00 -2.80
C VAL A 5 1.52 14.54 -4.26
N ARG A 6 2.43 13.66 -4.72
CA ARG A 6 2.42 13.12 -6.10
C ARG A 6 1.66 11.79 -6.21
N SER A 7 1.76 10.93 -5.20
CA SER A 7 1.03 9.64 -5.13
C SER A 7 1.06 9.12 -3.69
N ALA A 8 -0.04 8.53 -3.21
CA ALA A 8 -0.12 7.93 -1.88
C ALA A 8 0.87 6.76 -1.66
N VAL A 9 1.27 6.05 -2.73
CA VAL A 9 2.14 4.85 -2.64
C VAL A 9 3.34 4.84 -3.60
N ASN A 10 3.46 5.78 -4.54
CA ASN A 10 4.51 5.82 -5.58
C ASN A 10 4.62 4.50 -6.40
N ALA A 11 3.48 3.87 -6.70
CA ALA A 11 3.45 2.61 -7.45
C ALA A 11 4.02 2.76 -8.87
N ASP A 12 4.06 3.97 -9.42
CA ASP A 12 4.71 4.31 -10.70
C ASP A 12 6.23 4.01 -10.70
N CYS A 13 6.87 4.04 -9.54
CA CYS A 13 8.30 3.71 -9.40
C CYS A 13 8.59 2.20 -9.64
N ALA A 14 7.57 1.35 -9.67
CA ALA A 14 7.71 -0.08 -9.91
C ALA A 14 7.62 -0.48 -11.39
N ALA A 15 7.57 0.49 -12.31
CA ALA A 15 7.51 0.22 -13.74
C ALA A 15 8.66 -0.70 -14.20
N GLY A 16 8.32 -1.76 -14.95
CA GLY A 16 9.27 -2.77 -15.42
C GLY A 16 9.53 -3.94 -14.45
N ALA A 17 8.97 -3.89 -13.24
CA ALA A 17 8.98 -5.05 -12.34
C ALA A 17 7.97 -6.11 -12.79
N SER A 18 8.35 -7.39 -12.69
CA SER A 18 7.42 -8.51 -12.95
C SER A 18 6.45 -8.77 -11.81
N ARG A 19 6.81 -8.38 -10.58
CA ARG A 19 6.02 -8.56 -9.34
C ARG A 19 6.12 -7.32 -8.47
N VAL A 20 4.97 -6.82 -7.99
CA VAL A 20 4.89 -5.61 -7.17
C VAL A 20 4.00 -5.86 -5.96
N LEU A 21 4.54 -5.68 -4.76
CA LEU A 21 3.76 -5.61 -3.53
C LEU A 21 3.55 -4.14 -3.17
N VAL A 22 2.31 -3.68 -3.22
CA VAL A 22 1.93 -2.35 -2.76
C VAL A 22 1.53 -2.43 -1.28
N VAL A 23 2.21 -1.67 -0.43
CA VAL A 23 1.82 -1.51 0.98
C VAL A 23 1.05 -0.20 1.09
N ALA A 24 -0.26 -0.30 1.29
CA ALA A 24 -1.18 0.83 1.31
C ALA A 24 -1.77 0.96 2.73
N PRO A 25 -1.07 1.62 3.68
CA PRO A 25 -1.48 1.66 5.09
C PRO A 25 -2.78 2.43 5.36
N LEU A 26 -3.30 3.14 4.35
CA LEU A 26 -4.60 3.81 4.38
C LEU A 26 -5.58 3.22 3.34
N GLY A 27 -5.22 2.09 2.71
CA GLY A 27 -5.96 1.52 1.58
C GLY A 27 -6.00 2.49 0.39
N THR A 28 -7.12 2.49 -0.32
CA THR A 28 -7.43 3.41 -1.44
C THR A 28 -7.98 4.77 -0.98
N ALA A 29 -8.02 5.02 0.34
CA ALA A 29 -8.50 6.29 0.85
C ALA A 29 -7.48 7.41 0.57
N GLU A 30 -7.86 8.34 -0.29
CA GLU A 30 -7.05 9.53 -0.59
C GLU A 30 -7.32 10.62 0.46
N LEU A 31 -6.33 10.94 1.30
CA LEU A 31 -6.46 12.00 2.32
C LEU A 31 -6.41 13.41 1.73
N PHE A 32 -5.88 13.55 0.52
CA PHE A 32 -5.73 14.81 -0.22
C PHE A 32 -5.97 14.57 -1.71
N PRO A 33 -6.28 15.61 -2.51
CA PRO A 33 -6.31 15.48 -3.96
C PRO A 33 -4.96 15.00 -4.49
N VAL A 34 -4.98 13.93 -5.27
CA VAL A 34 -3.80 13.36 -5.93
C VAL A 34 -3.96 13.43 -7.44
N GLU A 35 -2.84 13.56 -8.17
CA GLU A 35 -2.85 13.56 -9.65
C GLU A 35 -3.15 12.18 -10.23
N ARG A 36 -2.91 11.13 -9.45
CA ARG A 36 -3.13 9.74 -9.81
C ARG A 36 -3.48 8.94 -8.56
N THR A 37 -4.61 8.26 -8.62
CA THR A 37 -5.09 7.39 -7.53
C THR A 37 -4.26 6.12 -7.43
N LEU A 38 -4.28 5.48 -6.27
CA LEU A 38 -3.68 4.15 -6.09
C LEU A 38 -4.22 3.12 -7.11
N ASP A 39 -5.54 3.13 -7.36
CA ASP A 39 -6.19 2.19 -8.28
C ASP A 39 -5.71 2.36 -9.72
N GLU A 40 -5.58 3.61 -10.18
CA GLU A 40 -5.04 3.91 -11.52
C GLU A 40 -3.60 3.41 -11.66
N ALA A 41 -2.75 3.64 -10.66
CA ALA A 41 -1.36 3.19 -10.69
C ALA A 41 -1.24 1.66 -10.68
N VAL A 42 -2.07 0.97 -9.89
CA VAL A 42 -2.13 -0.50 -9.87
C VAL A 42 -2.62 -1.06 -11.21
N ALA A 43 -3.63 -0.42 -11.82
CA ALA A 43 -4.14 -0.80 -13.14
C ALA A 43 -3.07 -0.67 -14.23
N GLU A 44 -2.28 0.41 -14.21
CA GLU A 44 -1.16 0.61 -15.14
C GLU A 44 -0.08 -0.48 -15.01
N LEU A 45 0.32 -0.82 -13.78
CA LEU A 45 1.30 -1.88 -13.53
C LEU A 45 0.80 -3.25 -14.05
N ARG A 46 -0.47 -3.58 -13.79
CA ARG A 46 -1.08 -4.82 -14.29
C ARG A 46 -1.15 -4.83 -15.81
N ALA A 47 -1.50 -3.70 -16.44
CA ALA A 47 -1.51 -3.56 -17.89
C ALA A 47 -0.11 -3.71 -18.51
N ALA A 48 0.94 -3.34 -17.78
CA ALA A 48 2.34 -3.55 -18.16
C ALA A 48 2.83 -5.00 -17.93
N GLY A 49 1.97 -5.91 -17.46
CA GLY A 49 2.29 -7.32 -17.25
C GLY A 49 2.83 -7.65 -15.86
N ALA A 50 2.81 -6.70 -14.91
CA ALA A 50 3.20 -6.98 -13.55
C ALA A 50 2.10 -7.75 -12.81
N GLU A 51 2.50 -8.76 -12.03
CA GLU A 51 1.64 -9.32 -10.99
C GLU A 51 1.66 -8.36 -9.79
N VAL A 52 0.49 -7.83 -9.41
CA VAL A 52 0.40 -6.80 -8.36
C VAL A 52 -0.49 -7.29 -7.20
N LEU A 53 0.13 -7.38 -6.03
CA LEU A 53 -0.53 -7.68 -4.76
C LEU A 53 -0.58 -6.45 -3.88
N MET A 54 -1.64 -6.34 -3.08
CA MET A 54 -1.88 -5.18 -2.23
C MET A 54 -2.00 -5.64 -0.78
N ALA A 55 -1.23 -5.00 0.09
CA ALA A 55 -1.29 -5.14 1.53
C ALA A 55 -1.97 -3.88 2.12
N GLU A 56 -3.28 -3.98 2.29
CA GLU A 56 -4.11 -2.99 2.98
C GLU A 56 -4.11 -3.28 4.50
N PRO A 57 -4.33 -2.28 5.37
CA PRO A 57 -4.41 -2.51 6.79
C PRO A 57 -5.56 -3.47 7.14
N ASP A 58 -5.30 -4.45 7.99
CA ASP A 58 -6.35 -5.25 8.60
C ASP A 58 -7.14 -4.44 9.66
N GLU A 59 -8.18 -5.04 10.22
CA GLU A 59 -9.05 -4.37 11.21
C GLU A 59 -8.26 -3.87 12.43
N ALA A 60 -7.27 -4.64 12.90
CA ALA A 60 -6.44 -4.26 14.03
C ALA A 60 -5.54 -3.06 13.68
N SER A 61 -4.99 -3.03 12.47
CA SER A 61 -4.15 -1.95 11.97
C SER A 61 -4.97 -0.67 11.72
N LEU A 62 -6.17 -0.79 11.16
CA LEU A 62 -7.11 0.32 11.00
C LEU A 62 -7.50 0.92 12.35
N ALA A 63 -7.84 0.09 13.34
CA ALA A 63 -8.17 0.55 14.68
C ALA A 63 -6.98 1.26 15.36
N ALA A 64 -5.76 0.77 15.14
CA ALA A 64 -4.55 1.34 15.72
C ALA A 64 -4.12 2.67 15.05
N ILE A 65 -4.40 2.85 13.76
CA ILE A 65 -4.20 4.11 13.03
C ILE A 65 -5.17 5.19 13.51
N SER A 66 -6.36 4.78 14.01
CA SER A 66 -7.42 5.67 14.51
C SER A 66 -8.00 6.58 13.42
N THR A 67 -9.00 7.38 13.76
CA THR A 67 -9.60 8.39 12.86
C THR A 67 -8.67 9.56 12.57
N ASN A 68 -7.59 9.73 13.35
CA ASN A 68 -6.56 10.74 13.11
C ASN A 68 -5.18 10.10 12.88
N PRO A 69 -4.83 9.74 11.62
CA PRO A 69 -3.53 9.16 11.29
C PRO A 69 -2.33 10.10 11.55
N LEU A 70 -2.57 11.40 11.77
CA LEU A 70 -1.53 12.39 12.05
C LEU A 70 -1.28 12.58 13.56
N ASP A 71 -2.09 11.96 14.43
CA ASP A 71 -1.88 12.00 15.88
C ASP A 71 -0.58 11.25 16.25
N PRO A 72 0.41 11.90 16.89
CA PRO A 72 1.63 11.23 17.32
C PRO A 72 1.40 10.01 18.22
N ALA A 73 0.29 9.96 18.96
CA ALA A 73 -0.06 8.85 19.84
C ALA A 73 -0.37 7.55 19.08
N THR A 74 -0.78 7.62 17.81
CA THR A 74 -1.16 6.45 17.01
C THR A 74 0.06 5.74 16.39
N ARG A 75 1.22 6.40 16.34
CA ARG A 75 2.46 5.86 15.71
C ARG A 75 2.91 4.53 16.29
N GLY A 76 2.97 4.43 17.62
CA GLY A 76 3.42 3.22 18.32
C GLY A 76 2.47 2.05 18.11
N PRO A 77 1.17 2.21 18.40
CA PRO A 77 0.14 1.20 18.13
C PRO A 77 0.09 0.76 16.66
N ALA A 78 0.05 1.70 15.71
CA ALA A 78 -0.01 1.39 14.28
C ALA A 78 1.22 0.59 13.81
N ALA A 79 2.42 0.95 14.26
CA ALA A 79 3.63 0.22 13.94
C ALA A 79 3.65 -1.21 14.53
N ALA A 80 3.07 -1.40 15.73
CA ALA A 80 2.95 -2.73 16.33
C ALA A 80 1.94 -3.60 15.59
N ALA A 81 0.77 -3.05 15.24
CA ALA A 81 -0.27 -3.73 14.49
C ALA A 81 0.22 -4.11 13.09
N GLY A 82 0.82 -3.18 12.33
CA GLY A 82 1.36 -3.47 11.01
C GLY A 82 2.50 -4.51 11.03
N ARG A 83 3.33 -4.53 12.09
CA ARG A 83 4.33 -5.60 12.28
C ARG A 83 3.68 -6.96 12.54
N ALA A 84 2.59 -7.00 13.32
CA ALA A 84 1.86 -8.24 13.56
C ALA A 84 1.19 -8.74 12.26
N GLN A 85 0.49 -7.87 11.55
CA GLN A 85 -0.12 -8.17 10.25
C GLN A 85 0.93 -8.69 9.26
N GLY A 86 2.07 -8.00 9.13
CA GLY A 86 3.13 -8.40 8.21
C GLY A 86 3.77 -9.75 8.52
N ARG A 87 3.70 -10.24 9.77
CA ARG A 87 4.16 -11.58 10.13
C ARG A 87 3.20 -12.68 9.70
N GLU A 88 1.91 -12.35 9.61
CA GLU A 88 0.86 -13.28 9.19
C GLU A 88 0.58 -13.21 7.69
N LEU A 89 0.96 -12.10 7.03
CA LEU A 89 0.78 -11.90 5.61
C LEU A 89 1.52 -12.97 4.80
N ARG A 90 0.77 -13.74 4.02
CA ARG A 90 1.31 -14.67 3.03
C ARG A 90 1.11 -14.08 1.64
N ILE A 91 2.20 -14.01 0.91
CA ILE A 91 2.24 -13.47 -0.44
C ILE A 91 2.44 -14.66 -1.38
N GLU A 92 1.41 -14.96 -2.15
CA GLU A 92 1.45 -16.02 -3.16
C GLU A 92 1.58 -15.38 -4.53
N TRP A 93 2.68 -15.70 -5.21
CA TRP A 93 2.92 -15.27 -6.58
C TRP A 93 2.66 -16.43 -7.53
N HIS A 94 1.97 -16.16 -8.62
CA HIS A 94 1.84 -17.10 -9.72
C HIS A 94 3.23 -17.36 -10.33
N GLN A 95 3.57 -18.64 -10.50
CA GLN A 95 4.81 -19.02 -11.17
C GLN A 95 4.67 -18.67 -12.64
N THR A 96 5.50 -17.74 -13.13
CA THR A 96 5.59 -17.44 -14.55
C THR A 96 6.48 -18.51 -15.17
N GLU A 97 5.89 -19.51 -15.84
CA GLU A 97 6.67 -20.42 -16.68
C GLU A 97 7.25 -19.60 -17.85
N GLY A 98 8.57 -19.61 -17.98
CA GLY A 98 9.32 -18.89 -19.01
C GLY A 98 9.39 -19.63 -20.33
#